data_AF-A0A2T2XJT9-F1
#
_entry.id   AF-A0A2T2XJT9-F1
#
_cell.length_a   1.000
_cell.length_b   1.000
_cell.length_c   1.000
_cell.angle_alpha   90.00
_cell.angle_beta   90.00
_cell.angle_gamma   90.00
#
_symmetry.space_group_name_H-M   'P 1'
#
loop_
_entity.id
_entity.type
_entity.pdbx_description
1 polymer ?
#
loop_
_entity_poly.entity_id
_entity_poly.type
_entity_poly.pdbx_seq_one_letter_code
_entity_poly.pdbx_strand_id
1 'polypeptide(L)'
;MADDLSFDILAASLRQDTSDILTFLEVLAKKLESAIPLQTTVDRRGGLFSKTKTVHSIKIQAGEWQYVLTQDHGHVDAQRVKMVRGIALKTENGSLPQWIEWVSQELLKLANESSDVRTGLERFLLS
;
A
#
# COMPACT_ATOMS: atom_id res chain seq x y z
N MET A 1 3.45 -19.65 6.26
CA MET A 1 2.05 -19.55 6.74
C MET A 1 2.03 -18.70 8.03
N ALA A 2 2.62 -17.50 7.96
CA ALA A 2 2.71 -16.53 9.04
C ALA A 2 2.55 -15.09 8.49
N ASP A 3 2.88 -14.90 7.21
CA ASP A 3 2.73 -13.65 6.45
C ASP A 3 1.29 -13.13 6.33
N ASP A 4 0.35 -14.02 6.06
CA ASP A 4 -1.08 -13.71 5.88
C ASP A 4 -1.69 -13.13 7.17
N LEU A 5 -1.21 -13.62 8.32
CA LEU A 5 -1.75 -13.31 9.63
C LEU A 5 -1.47 -11.85 10.06
N SER A 6 -0.27 -11.32 9.77
CA SER A 6 0.10 -9.94 10.12
C SER A 6 -0.76 -8.92 9.37
N PHE A 7 -1.16 -9.26 8.16
CA PHE A 7 -1.92 -8.39 7.30
C PHE A 7 -3.43 -8.49 7.55
N ASP A 8 -3.94 -9.70 7.82
CA ASP A 8 -5.28 -9.90 8.36
C ASP A 8 -5.48 -9.22 9.72
N ILE A 9 -4.44 -9.18 10.57
CA ILE A 9 -4.49 -8.43 11.84
C ILE A 9 -4.60 -6.92 11.58
N LEU A 10 -3.91 -6.38 10.57
CA LEU A 10 -4.07 -4.99 10.14
C LEU A 10 -5.47 -4.73 9.58
N ALA A 11 -6.02 -5.66 8.79
CA ALA A 11 -7.38 -5.60 8.24
C ALA A 11 -8.47 -5.74 9.33
N ALA A 12 -8.21 -6.51 10.39
CA ALA A 12 -9.10 -6.67 11.53
C ALA A 12 -9.11 -5.43 12.43
N SER A 13 -7.94 -4.83 12.69
CA SER A 13 -7.82 -3.56 13.44
C SER A 13 -8.52 -2.41 12.70
N LEU A 14 -8.40 -2.36 11.37
CA LEU A 14 -9.13 -1.43 10.49
C LEU A 14 -10.65 -1.47 10.68
N ARG A 15 -11.22 -2.64 11.01
CA ARG A 15 -12.67 -2.82 11.23
C ARG A 15 -13.09 -2.43 12.64
N GLN A 16 -12.16 -2.37 13.60
CA GLN A 16 -12.41 -1.96 14.98
C GLN A 16 -12.21 -0.45 15.20
N ASP A 17 -11.29 0.19 14.47
CA ASP A 17 -10.92 1.61 14.64
C ASP A 17 -11.27 2.47 13.41
N THR A 18 -12.54 2.54 13.03
CA THR A 18 -13.03 3.38 11.92
C THR A 18 -12.82 4.89 12.15
N SER A 19 -12.24 5.32 13.28
CA SER A 19 -12.13 6.73 13.66
C SER A 19 -10.92 7.47 13.07
N ASP A 20 -9.92 6.80 12.48
CA ASP A 20 -8.76 7.54 11.95
C ASP A 20 -8.04 6.88 10.74
N ILE A 21 -8.76 6.82 9.61
CA ILE A 21 -8.25 6.33 8.31
C ILE A 21 -6.95 7.03 7.87
N LEU A 22 -6.73 8.28 8.28
CA LEU A 22 -5.53 9.05 7.98
C LEU A 22 -4.32 8.52 8.74
N THR A 23 -4.48 8.28 10.04
CA THR A 23 -3.44 7.66 10.88
C THR A 23 -3.09 6.27 10.35
N PHE A 24 -4.08 5.50 9.90
CA PHE A 24 -3.84 4.21 9.25
C PHE A 24 -2.98 4.36 7.98
N LEU A 25 -3.35 5.27 7.07
CA LEU A 25 -2.60 5.49 5.82
C LEU A 25 -1.16 5.95 6.09
N GLU A 26 -0.93 6.76 7.11
CA GLU A 26 0.41 7.16 7.54
C GLU A 26 1.25 5.97 8.03
N VAL A 27 0.67 5.11 8.87
CA VAL A 27 1.35 3.90 9.36
C VAL A 27 1.64 2.95 8.20
N LEU A 28 0.67 2.72 7.32
CA LEU A 28 0.83 1.89 6.13
C LEU A 28 1.91 2.43 5.20
N ALA A 29 1.92 3.74 4.92
CA ALA A 29 2.93 4.38 4.09
C ALA A 29 4.34 4.20 4.66
N LYS A 30 4.54 4.47 5.95
CA LYS A 30 5.84 4.29 6.62
C LYS A 30 6.32 2.84 6.56
N LYS A 31 5.39 1.90 6.78
CA LYS A 31 5.65 0.46 6.70
C LYS A 31 6.13 0.04 5.31
N LEU A 32 5.43 0.49 4.26
CA LEU A 32 5.78 0.19 2.87
C LEU A 32 7.07 0.88 2.43
N GLU A 33 7.28 2.15 2.79
CA GLU A 33 8.55 2.86 2.51
C GLU A 33 9.75 2.19 3.18
N SER A 34 9.57 1.58 4.35
CA SER A 34 10.63 0.82 5.04
C SER A 34 10.88 -0.55 4.42
N ALA A 35 9.83 -1.26 4.03
CA ALA A 35 9.91 -2.63 3.52
C ALA A 35 10.37 -2.71 2.06
N ILE A 36 9.80 -1.85 1.21
CA ILE A 36 9.94 -1.86 -0.26
C ILE A 36 10.11 -0.43 -0.81
N PRO A 37 11.17 0.29 -0.40
CA PRO A 37 11.37 1.70 -0.74
C PRO A 37 11.44 1.96 -2.25
N LEU A 38 11.95 1.00 -3.02
CA LEU A 38 12.14 1.15 -4.48
C LEU A 38 10.83 0.98 -5.26
N GLN A 39 9.84 0.29 -4.69
CA GLN A 39 8.55 0.01 -5.31
C GLN A 39 7.45 0.96 -4.83
N THR A 40 7.66 1.64 -3.70
CA THR A 40 6.66 2.48 -3.06
C THR A 40 6.89 3.95 -3.36
N THR A 41 5.84 4.65 -3.78
CA THR A 41 5.81 6.11 -3.91
C THR A 41 4.66 6.67 -3.10
N VAL A 42 4.95 7.59 -2.18
CA VAL A 42 3.95 8.21 -1.31
C VAL A 42 3.85 9.70 -1.62
N ASP A 43 2.67 10.14 -2.07
CA ASP A 43 2.33 11.56 -2.24
C ASP A 43 1.69 12.06 -0.94
N ARG A 44 2.33 13.06 -0.31
CA ARG A 44 1.84 13.71 0.90
C ARG A 44 1.45 15.14 0.58
N ARG A 45 0.19 15.50 0.81
CA ARG A 45 -0.34 16.85 0.58
C ARG A 45 -0.71 17.52 1.90
N GLY A 46 -0.64 18.83 1.88
CA GLY A 46 -1.14 19.69 2.95
C GLY A 46 -1.53 21.04 2.33
N GLY A 47 -2.42 21.78 2.99
CA GLY A 47 -2.71 23.15 2.56
C GLY A 47 -1.43 24.00 2.52
N LEU A 48 -1.40 25.05 1.68
CA LEU A 48 -0.22 25.92 1.47
C LEU A 48 0.39 26.49 2.77
N PHE A 49 -0.33 26.45 3.89
CA PHE A 49 0.08 26.94 5.21
C PHE A 49 0.07 25.85 6.31
N SER A 50 -0.18 24.59 5.98
CA SER A 50 -0.20 23.50 6.98
C SER A 50 1.22 23.05 7.30
N LYS A 51 1.57 23.01 8.59
CA LYS A 51 2.82 22.40 9.08
C LYS A 51 2.82 20.87 8.97
N THR A 52 1.63 20.26 8.85
CA THR A 52 1.45 18.81 8.78
C THR A 52 0.99 18.45 7.37
N LYS A 53 1.79 17.66 6.65
CA LYS A 53 1.41 17.02 5.39
C LYS A 53 0.89 15.63 5.71
N THR A 54 -0.26 15.27 5.19
CA THR A 54 -0.86 13.94 5.36
C THR A 54 -0.70 13.14 4.06
N VAL A 55 -0.62 11.82 4.18
CA VAL A 55 -0.67 10.91 3.03
C VAL A 55 -1.95 11.14 2.24
N HIS A 56 -1.79 11.54 0.98
CA HIS A 56 -2.86 11.71 0.01
C HIS A 56 -2.92 10.53 -0.95
N SER A 57 -1.77 9.97 -1.35
CA SER A 57 -1.74 8.77 -2.19
C SER A 57 -0.56 7.87 -1.89
N ILE A 58 -0.80 6.56 -1.94
CA ILE A 58 0.22 5.52 -1.88
C ILE A 58 0.16 4.77 -3.21
N LYS A 59 1.31 4.65 -3.87
CA LYS A 59 1.47 3.89 -5.11
C LYS A 59 2.51 2.81 -4.90
N ILE A 60 2.20 1.58 -5.29
CA ILE A 60 3.14 0.46 -5.29
C ILE A 60 3.25 -0.07 -6.70
N GLN A 61 4.47 -0.06 -7.25
CA GLN A 61 4.77 -0.70 -8.52
C GLN A 61 5.26 -2.12 -8.28
N ALA A 62 4.52 -3.11 -8.79
CA ALA A 62 4.86 -4.51 -8.67
C ALA A 62 4.56 -5.24 -9.99
N GLY A 63 5.62 -5.65 -10.70
CA GLY A 63 5.50 -6.27 -12.02
C GLY A 63 4.78 -5.37 -13.02
N GLU A 64 3.77 -5.93 -13.69
CA GLU A 64 2.89 -5.21 -14.64
C GLU A 64 1.76 -4.44 -13.95
N TRP A 65 1.70 -4.40 -12.62
CA TRP A 65 0.60 -3.75 -11.90
C TRP A 65 1.11 -2.59 -11.04
N GLN A 66 0.31 -1.54 -11.03
CA GLN A 66 0.45 -0.41 -10.12
C GLN A 66 -0.76 -0.39 -9.20
N TYR A 67 -0.52 -0.53 -7.90
CA TYR A 67 -1.56 -0.47 -6.88
C TYR A 67 -1.61 0.93 -6.32
N VAL A 68 -2.79 1.55 -6.31
CA VAL A 68 -2.97 2.94 -5.88
C VAL A 68 -4.04 3.02 -4.81
N LEU A 69 -3.68 3.58 -3.66
CA LEU A 69 -4.62 4.14 -2.70
C LEU A 69 -4.58 5.66 -2.83
N THR A 70 -5.75 6.27 -2.86
CA THR A 70 -5.90 7.73 -2.80
C THR A 70 -6.90 8.05 -1.71
N GLN A 71 -6.58 9.04 -0.90
CA GLN A 71 -7.49 9.60 0.08
C GLN A 71 -7.95 10.96 -0.41
N ASP A 72 -9.26 11.16 -0.46
CA ASP A 72 -9.87 12.45 -0.74
C ASP A 72 -11.03 12.69 0.24
N HIS A 73 -11.02 13.84 0.92
CA HIS A 73 -12.08 14.25 1.86
C HIS A 73 -12.54 13.18 2.89
N GLY A 74 -11.64 12.29 3.31
CA GLY A 74 -11.92 11.22 4.28
C GLY A 74 -12.45 9.93 3.65
N HIS A 75 -12.63 9.89 2.34
CA HIS A 75 -12.88 8.67 1.58
C HIS A 75 -11.56 8.11 1.04
N VAL A 76 -11.49 6.79 0.93
CA VAL A 76 -10.34 6.09 0.39
C VAL A 76 -10.76 5.35 -0.86
N ASP A 77 -10.19 5.78 -1.98
CA ASP A 77 -10.31 5.12 -3.27
C ASP A 77 -9.15 4.17 -3.46
N ALA A 78 -9.48 2.90 -3.72
CA ALA A 78 -8.52 1.86 -3.95
C ALA A 78 -8.64 1.34 -5.38
N GLN A 79 -7.51 1.20 -6.05
CA GLN A 79 -7.47 0.71 -7.43
C GLN A 79 -6.17 -0.02 -7.73
N ARG A 80 -6.21 -0.88 -8.75
CA ARG A 80 -5.03 -1.42 -9.41
C ARG A 80 -5.07 -1.07 -10.89
N VAL A 81 -3.92 -0.71 -11.44
CA VAL A 81 -3.76 -0.32 -12.82
C VAL A 81 -2.78 -1.27 -13.48
N LYS A 82 -3.18 -1.97 -14.53
CA LYS A 82 -2.27 -2.74 -15.35
C LYS A 82 -1.45 -1.79 -16.20
N MET A 83 -0.14 -1.78 -15.97
CA MET A 83 0.84 -0.96 -16.66
C MET A 83 1.68 -1.84 -17.60
N VAL A 84 1.68 -1.53 -18.90
CA VAL A 84 2.55 -2.19 -19.88
C VAL A 84 3.35 -1.13 -20.61
N ARG A 85 4.69 -1.22 -20.53
CA ARG A 85 5.63 -0.24 -21.10
C ARG A 85 5.32 1.21 -20.69
N GLY A 86 4.89 1.41 -19.44
CA GLY A 86 4.52 2.73 -18.90
C GLY A 86 3.13 3.22 -19.29
N ILE A 87 2.33 2.43 -20.00
CA ILE A 87 0.98 2.78 -20.44
C ILE A 87 -0.05 2.02 -19.59
N ALA A 88 -1.04 2.75 -19.05
CA ALA A 88 -2.18 2.14 -18.37
C ALA A 88 -3.09 1.43 -19.38
N LEU A 89 -3.20 0.11 -19.27
CA LEU A 89 -4.05 -0.72 -20.12
C LEU A 89 -5.42 -0.98 -19.50
N LYS A 90 -5.46 -1.15 -18.17
CA LYS A 90 -6.69 -1.51 -17.46
C LYS A 90 -6.64 -0.93 -16.06
N THR A 91 -7.74 -0.34 -15.62
CA THR A 91 -7.91 0.08 -14.22
C THR A 91 -9.04 -0.73 -13.61
N GLU A 92 -8.81 -1.22 -12.40
CA GLU A 92 -9.80 -1.93 -11.61
C GLU A 92 -9.93 -1.25 -10.26
N ASN A 93 -11.12 -0.76 -9.96
CA ASN A 93 -11.46 -0.18 -8.66
C ASN A 93 -11.85 -1.29 -7.68
N GLY A 94 -11.50 -1.09 -6.42
CA GLY A 94 -11.83 -2.00 -5.35
C GLY A 94 -12.00 -1.27 -4.03
N SER A 95 -12.30 -2.03 -2.98
CA SER A 95 -12.27 -1.55 -1.61
C SER A 95 -10.84 -1.57 -1.05
N LEU A 96 -10.60 -0.83 0.04
CA LEU A 96 -9.32 -0.89 0.77
C LEU A 96 -8.92 -2.35 1.14
N PRO A 97 -9.81 -3.20 1.68
CA PRO A 97 -9.49 -4.62 1.91
C PRO A 97 -9.08 -5.38 0.65
N GLN A 98 -9.74 -5.13 -0.49
CA GLN A 98 -9.37 -5.80 -1.75
C GLN A 98 -8.00 -5.33 -2.26
N TRP A 99 -7.69 -4.04 -2.12
CA TRP A 99 -6.38 -3.51 -2.48
C TRP A 99 -5.28 -4.12 -1.62
N ILE A 100 -5.56 -4.22 -0.33
CA ILE A 100 -4.73 -4.89 0.67
C ILE A 100 -4.41 -6.30 0.15
N GLU A 101 -5.43 -7.12 -0.13
CA GLU A 101 -5.26 -8.48 -0.65
C GLU A 101 -4.40 -8.53 -1.93
N TRP A 102 -4.69 -7.66 -2.90
CA TRP A 102 -3.94 -7.66 -4.16
C TRP A 102 -2.45 -7.34 -3.98
N VAL A 103 -2.13 -6.41 -3.09
CA VAL A 103 -0.75 -6.03 -2.80
C VAL A 103 -0.02 -7.18 -2.12
N SER A 104 -0.62 -7.82 -1.12
CA SER A 104 -0.01 -8.96 -0.42
C SER A 104 0.30 -10.11 -1.36
N GLN A 105 -0.65 -10.48 -2.23
CA GLN A 105 -0.43 -11.53 -3.22
C GLN A 105 0.73 -11.21 -4.17
N GLU A 106 0.84 -9.97 -4.62
CA GLU A 106 1.88 -9.59 -5.59
C GLU A 106 3.26 -9.43 -4.94
N LEU A 107 3.31 -8.91 -3.71
CA LEU A 107 4.55 -8.85 -2.93
C LEU A 107 5.10 -10.23 -2.60
N LEU A 108 4.25 -11.20 -2.28
CA LEU A 108 4.66 -12.60 -2.09
C LEU A 108 5.27 -13.21 -3.36
N LYS A 109 4.72 -12.89 -4.55
CA LYS A 109 5.31 -13.31 -5.83
C LYS A 109 6.67 -12.66 -6.04
N LEU A 110 6.78 -11.36 -5.84
CA LEU A 110 8.05 -10.63 -5.98
C LEU A 110 9.13 -11.14 -5.03
N ALA A 111 8.79 -11.50 -3.79
CA ALA A 111 9.74 -12.12 -2.86
C ALA A 111 10.21 -13.52 -3.30
N ASN A 112 9.38 -14.25 -4.05
CA ASN A 112 9.77 -15.52 -4.65
C ASN A 112 10.68 -15.33 -5.88
N GLU A 113 10.61 -14.19 -6.55
CA GLU A 113 11.38 -13.89 -7.75
C GLU A 113 12.66 -13.07 -7.48
N SER A 114 12.75 -12.36 -6.35
CA SER A 114 13.87 -11.47 -6.01
C SER A 114 14.33 -11.66 -4.56
N SER A 115 15.61 -12.00 -4.37
CA SER A 115 16.24 -12.15 -3.05
C SER A 115 16.22 -10.87 -2.23
N ASP A 116 16.33 -9.71 -2.88
CA ASP A 116 16.41 -8.41 -2.21
C ASP A 116 15.03 -7.97 -1.65
N VAL A 117 13.96 -8.24 -2.41
CA VAL A 117 12.57 -7.99 -1.96
C VAL A 117 12.18 -8.94 -0.83
N ARG A 118 12.65 -10.20 -0.88
CA ARG A 118 12.48 -11.16 0.21
C ARG A 118 13.07 -10.65 1.53
N THR A 119 14.31 -10.16 1.51
CA THR A 119 14.96 -9.64 2.74
C THR A 119 14.24 -8.39 3.29
N GLY A 120 13.68 -7.54 2.41
CA GLY A 120 12.85 -6.41 2.82
C GLY A 120 11.53 -6.83 3.49
N LEU A 121 10.85 -7.84 2.93
CA LEU A 121 9.63 -8.42 3.51
C LEU A 121 9.89 -9.17 4.82
N GLU A 122 10.96 -9.95 4.92
CA GLU A 122 11.33 -10.62 6.18
C GLU A 122 11.54 -9.63 7.32
N ARG A 123 12.19 -8.48 7.03
CA ARG A 123 12.35 -7.39 7.99
C ARG A 123 11.03 -6.72 8.36
N PHE A 124 10.11 -6.59 7.40
CA PHE A 124 8.77 -6.04 7.62
C PHE A 124 7.90 -6.93 8.52
N LEU A 125 8.06 -8.24 8.42
CA LEU A 125 7.26 -9.23 9.16
C LEU A 125 7.76 -9.47 10.58
N LEU A 126 9.05 -9.21 10.84
CA LEU A 126 9.69 -9.40 12.15
C LEU A 126 9.74 -8.12 13.02
N SER A 127 9.26 -6.98 12.51
CA SER A 127 9.21 -5.70 13.23
C SER A 127 7.81 -5.35 13.73
#